data_AF-A0A2R6EH81-F1
#
_entry.id   AF-A0A2R6EH81-F1
#
_cell.length_a   1.000
_cell.length_b   1.000
_cell.length_c   1.000
_cell.angle_alpha   90.00
_cell.angle_beta   90.00
_cell.angle_gamma   90.00
#
_symmetry.space_group_name_H-M   'P 1'
#
loop_
_entity.id
_entity.type
_entity.pdbx_description
1 polymer ?
#
loop_
_entity_poly.entity_id
_entity_poly.type
_entity_poly.pdbx_seq_one_letter_code
_entity_poly.pdbx_strand_id
1 'polypeptide(L)'
;MVYATRGLVDALLELAEQAEPDRLTVSLAVTSAAEFEDGIDLADETPVFTHFYPPSTGGSLSAVFGMNLSIPAGQTHGRFVTHPRGDLEVAKTDDLHEVVLVAVPPWDDASLGAFDRSGRRQRLRIVDAEPPTESLA
;
A
#
# COMPACT_ATOMS: atom_id res chain seq x y z
N MET A 1 -1.33 15.08 1.69
CA MET A 1 0.01 14.56 1.29
C MET A 1 0.04 13.12 1.75
N VAL A 2 0.55 12.21 0.92
CA VAL A 2 0.64 10.77 1.22
C VAL A 2 2.10 10.38 1.23
N TYR A 3 2.51 9.58 2.20
CA TYR A 3 3.88 9.08 2.35
C TYR A 3 3.88 7.57 2.29
N ALA A 4 4.83 6.98 1.57
CA ALA A 4 5.03 5.53 1.50
C ALA A 4 6.53 5.23 1.48
N THR A 5 6.95 4.12 2.08
CA THR A 5 8.36 3.69 2.01
C THR A 5 8.70 3.17 0.62
N ARG A 6 9.97 3.31 0.24
CA ARG A 6 10.54 2.73 -0.98
C ARG A 6 10.25 1.23 -1.08
N GLY A 7 10.58 0.48 -0.01
CA GLY A 7 10.37 -0.96 0.04
C GLY A 7 8.91 -1.39 -0.16
N LEU A 8 7.95 -0.65 0.38
CA LEU A 8 6.53 -0.92 0.13
C LEU A 8 6.17 -0.69 -1.34
N VAL A 9 6.59 0.45 -1.91
CA VAL A 9 6.25 0.79 -3.30
C VAL A 9 6.81 -0.26 -4.26
N ASP A 10 8.08 -0.63 -4.09
CA ASP A 10 8.74 -1.62 -4.93
C ASP A 10 8.01 -2.98 -4.85
N ALA A 11 7.65 -3.42 -3.64
CA ALA A 11 6.91 -4.68 -3.45
C ALA A 11 5.50 -4.65 -4.06
N LEU A 12 4.78 -3.52 -3.98
CA LEU A 12 3.45 -3.38 -4.56
C LEU A 12 3.50 -3.37 -6.10
N LEU A 13 4.50 -2.73 -6.69
CA LEU A 13 4.69 -2.70 -8.14
C LEU A 13 5.10 -4.06 -8.69
N GLU A 14 6.00 -4.78 -8.01
CA GLU A 14 6.34 -6.16 -8.35
C GLU A 14 5.10 -7.08 -8.28
N LEU A 15 4.30 -6.94 -7.22
CA LEU A 15 3.07 -7.72 -7.07
C LEU A 15 2.04 -7.39 -8.17
N ALA A 16 1.98 -6.13 -8.62
CA ALA A 16 1.13 -5.71 -9.71
C ALA A 16 1.55 -6.31 -11.05
N GLU A 17 2.86 -6.30 -11.35
CA GLU A 17 3.42 -6.92 -12.55
C GLU A 17 3.15 -8.43 -12.57
N GLN A 18 3.33 -9.11 -11.44
CA GLN A 18 3.06 -10.56 -11.31
C GLN A 18 1.58 -10.91 -11.46
N ALA A 19 0.68 -10.01 -11.07
CA ALA A 19 -0.76 -10.22 -11.17
C ALA A 19 -1.33 -9.97 -12.58
N GLU A 20 -0.60 -9.25 -13.45
CA GLU A 20 -1.07 -8.96 -14.80
C GLU A 20 -1.37 -10.26 -15.58
N PRO A 21 -2.55 -10.41 -16.24
CA PRO A 21 -3.53 -9.37 -16.60
C PRO A 21 -4.68 -9.15 -15.62
N ASP A 22 -4.66 -9.80 -14.47
CA ASP A 22 -5.72 -9.71 -13.47
C ASP A 22 -5.59 -8.42 -12.63
N ARG A 23 -6.74 -7.96 -12.11
CA ARG A 23 -6.75 -6.85 -11.15
C ARG A 23 -6.39 -7.35 -9.77
N LEU A 24 -5.64 -6.54 -9.04
CA LEU A 24 -5.25 -6.78 -7.67
C LEU A 24 -5.80 -5.67 -6.78
N THR A 25 -6.20 -6.04 -5.57
CA THR A 25 -6.51 -5.10 -4.49
C THR A 25 -5.93 -5.61 -3.19
N VAL A 26 -5.14 -4.79 -2.50
CA VAL A 26 -4.58 -5.12 -1.18
C VAL A 26 -4.83 -4.01 -0.17
N SER A 27 -4.94 -4.40 1.10
CA SER A 27 -5.13 -3.45 2.20
C SER A 27 -3.78 -2.89 2.64
N LEU A 28 -3.68 -1.58 2.82
CA LEU A 28 -2.46 -0.92 3.27
C LEU A 28 -2.60 -0.43 4.71
N ALA A 29 -1.51 -0.48 5.45
CA ALA A 29 -1.40 0.05 6.79
C ALA A 29 -0.20 0.98 6.92
N VAL A 30 -0.22 1.78 7.97
CA VAL A 30 0.76 2.86 8.20
C VAL A 30 1.51 2.61 9.49
N THR A 31 2.72 3.14 9.53
CA THR A 31 3.54 3.30 10.72
C THR A 31 3.71 4.80 10.98
N SER A 32 3.72 5.20 12.24
CA SER A 32 3.99 6.59 12.61
C SER A 32 5.45 6.94 12.29
N ALA A 33 5.73 8.15 11.83
CA ALA A 33 7.09 8.59 11.50
C ALA A 33 8.06 8.45 12.70
N ALA A 34 7.55 8.62 13.92
CA ALA A 34 8.32 8.45 15.16
C ALA A 34 8.85 7.02 15.40
N GLU A 35 8.28 6.01 14.75
CA GLU A 35 8.65 4.60 14.97
C GLU A 35 9.79 4.13 14.05
N PHE A 36 10.26 4.97 13.12
CA PHE A 36 11.40 4.66 12.25
C PHE A 36 12.71 4.85 13.01
N GLU A 37 13.53 3.80 13.10
CA GLU A 37 14.77 3.79 13.89
C GLU A 37 15.80 4.84 13.43
N ASP A 38 15.95 5.01 12.12
CA ASP A 38 16.90 5.98 11.53
C ASP A 38 16.38 7.43 11.58
N GLY A 39 15.13 7.63 11.99
CA GLY A 39 14.43 8.91 11.91
C GLY A 39 14.15 9.34 10.48
N ILE A 40 12.99 9.94 10.25
CA ILE A 40 12.62 10.51 8.96
C ILE A 40 12.28 11.99 9.11
N ASP A 41 12.60 12.81 8.10
CA ASP A 41 12.33 14.25 8.08
C ASP A 41 10.83 14.53 7.85
N LEU A 42 10.01 14.08 8.81
CA LEU A 42 8.57 14.24 8.93
C LEU A 42 8.21 14.49 10.39
N ALA A 43 7.05 15.07 10.65
CA ALA A 43 6.56 15.20 12.02
C ALA A 43 6.23 13.81 12.58
N ASP A 44 6.52 13.58 13.86
CA ASP A 44 6.38 12.30 14.57
C ASP A 44 5.08 11.55 14.28
N GLU A 45 3.92 12.24 14.29
CA GLU A 45 2.59 11.66 14.08
C GLU A 45 2.24 11.45 12.58
N THR A 46 3.16 11.74 11.67
CA THR A 46 2.89 11.63 10.23
C THR A 46 2.72 10.15 9.85
N PRO A 47 1.57 9.75 9.29
CA PRO A 47 1.38 8.37 8.86
C PRO A 47 2.19 8.09 7.58
N VAL A 48 2.97 7.03 7.59
CA VAL A 48 3.73 6.53 6.45
C VAL A 48 3.25 5.13 6.11
N PHE A 49 2.81 4.89 4.87
CA PHE A 49 2.47 3.54 4.41
C PHE A 49 3.74 2.69 4.36
N THR A 50 3.73 1.58 5.09
CA THR A 50 4.92 0.72 5.28
C THR A 50 4.69 -0.73 4.91
N HIS A 51 3.46 -1.22 5.01
CA HIS A 51 3.13 -2.61 4.78
C HIS A 51 1.74 -2.79 4.19
N PHE A 52 1.51 -3.97 3.63
CA PHE A 52 0.21 -4.39 3.12
C PHE A 52 -0.20 -5.73 3.74
N TYR A 53 -1.51 -5.94 3.82
CA TYR A 53 -2.08 -7.24 4.14
C TYR A 53 -2.58 -7.89 2.84
N PRO A 54 -2.24 -9.16 2.60
CA PRO A 54 -2.70 -9.89 1.43
C PRO A 54 -4.24 -9.98 1.40
N PRO A 55 -4.84 -10.11 0.22
CA PRO A 55 -6.29 -10.10 0.07
C PRO A 55 -6.92 -11.26 0.83
N SER A 56 -7.89 -10.96 1.68
CA SER A 56 -8.55 -11.95 2.53
C SER A 56 -9.66 -12.71 1.79
N THR A 57 -9.42 -13.27 0.59
CA THR A 57 -10.35 -14.29 0.04
C THR A 57 -9.72 -15.16 -1.07
N GLY A 58 -9.69 -16.49 -0.85
CA GLY A 58 -10.15 -17.45 -1.87
C GLY A 58 -9.14 -18.08 -2.83
N GLY A 59 -7.86 -18.24 -2.47
CA GLY A 59 -6.94 -19.06 -3.26
C GLY A 59 -5.65 -19.28 -2.48
N SER A 60 -5.36 -20.53 -2.11
CA SER A 60 -4.20 -20.92 -1.30
C SER A 60 -2.89 -20.32 -1.82
N LEU A 61 -2.38 -19.32 -1.12
CA LEU A 61 -0.97 -19.21 -0.84
C LEU A 61 -0.79 -19.79 0.56
N SER A 62 0.01 -20.85 0.65
CA SER A 62 0.37 -21.51 1.88
C SER A 62 0.76 -20.47 2.93
N ALA A 63 -0.14 -20.22 3.88
CA ALA A 63 0.14 -19.47 5.09
C ALA A 63 1.09 -20.32 5.95
N VAL A 64 2.37 -20.33 5.59
CA VAL A 64 3.46 -20.86 6.42
C VAL A 64 3.80 -19.78 7.44
N PHE A 65 2.87 -19.39 8.30
CA PHE A 65 3.16 -18.84 9.62
C PHE A 65 1.87 -18.93 10.43
N GLY A 66 1.86 -19.81 11.44
CA GLY A 66 0.73 -20.08 12.33
C GLY A 66 0.45 -18.95 13.30
N MET A 67 0.31 -17.72 12.79
CA MET A 67 0.04 -16.52 13.55
C MET A 67 -1.30 -15.95 13.12
N ASN A 68 -2.03 -15.39 14.07
CA ASN A 68 -3.37 -14.88 13.86
C ASN A 68 -3.33 -13.70 12.88
N LEU A 69 -3.67 -13.95 11.61
CA LEU A 69 -3.83 -12.95 10.54
C LEU A 69 -5.11 -12.11 10.71
N SER A 70 -5.53 -11.82 11.94
CA SER A 70 -6.59 -10.84 12.14
C SER A 70 -6.02 -9.49 11.75
N ILE A 71 -6.43 -8.97 10.59
CA ILE A 71 -6.25 -7.56 10.26
C ILE A 71 -6.85 -6.78 11.44
N PRO A 72 -6.06 -6.03 12.22
CA PRO A 72 -6.61 -5.35 13.38
C PRO A 72 -7.67 -4.37 12.88
N ALA A 73 -8.91 -4.54 13.35
CA ALA A 73 -10.03 -3.74 12.89
C ALA A 73 -9.72 -2.25 13.13
N GLY A 74 -9.80 -1.44 12.05
CA GLY A 74 -9.51 -0.01 12.10
C GLY A 74 -8.04 0.39 11.86
N GLN A 75 -7.14 -0.56 11.54
CA GLN A 75 -5.72 -0.26 11.27
C GLN A 75 -5.32 -0.25 9.79
N THR A 76 -6.22 -0.59 8.85
CA THR A 76 -5.93 -0.37 7.42
C THR A 76 -6.27 1.07 7.08
N HIS A 77 -5.30 1.82 6.58
CA HIS A 77 -5.43 3.25 6.33
C HIS A 77 -5.57 3.56 4.83
N GLY A 78 -5.37 2.55 3.97
CA GLY A 78 -5.48 2.72 2.53
C GLY A 78 -5.74 1.43 1.77
N ARG A 79 -5.83 1.58 0.45
CA ARG A 79 -5.92 0.49 -0.51
C ARG A 79 -4.89 0.69 -1.61
N PHE A 80 -4.32 -0.40 -2.10
CA PHE A 80 -3.62 -0.44 -3.37
C PHE A 80 -4.45 -1.20 -4.38
N VAL A 81 -4.65 -0.62 -5.56
CA VAL A 81 -5.48 -1.16 -6.65
C VAL A 81 -4.71 -1.09 -7.96
N THR A 82 -4.82 -2.12 -8.80
CA THR A 82 -4.18 -2.16 -10.12
C THR A 82 -5.19 -2.05 -11.26
N HIS A 83 -4.86 -1.22 -12.26
CA HIS A 83 -5.62 -1.08 -13.50
C HIS A 83 -4.78 -1.53 -14.72
N PRO A 84 -4.60 -2.85 -14.95
CA PRO A 84 -3.75 -3.37 -16.02
C PRO A 84 -4.19 -2.97 -17.43
N ARG A 85 -5.44 -2.52 -17.60
CA ARG A 85 -6.02 -2.06 -18.88
C ARG A 85 -6.75 -0.72 -18.75
N GLY A 86 -6.53 0.00 -17.65
CA GLY A 86 -7.25 1.23 -17.33
C GLY A 86 -6.31 2.41 -17.15
N ASP A 87 -6.90 3.55 -16.80
CA ASP A 87 -6.17 4.79 -16.58
C ASP A 87 -5.67 4.89 -15.13
N LEU A 88 -4.68 5.76 -14.93
CA LEU A 88 -4.13 6.11 -13.61
C LEU A 88 -5.10 7.04 -12.87
N GLU A 89 -6.23 6.48 -12.46
CA GLU A 89 -7.33 7.15 -11.76
C GLU A 89 -8.11 6.14 -10.91
N VAL A 90 -8.91 6.63 -9.97
CA VAL A 90 -9.82 5.78 -9.19
C VAL A 90 -11.09 5.51 -9.99
N ALA A 91 -11.48 4.24 -10.10
CA ALA A 91 -12.75 3.81 -10.67
C ALA A 91 -13.82 3.64 -9.57
N LYS A 92 -15.10 3.82 -9.96
CA LYS A 92 -16.24 3.63 -9.04
C LYS A 92 -16.37 2.20 -8.51
N THR A 93 -15.75 1.24 -9.18
CA THR A 93 -15.76 -0.18 -8.83
C THR A 93 -14.65 -0.56 -7.86
N ASP A 94 -13.73 0.36 -7.57
CA ASP A 94 -12.59 0.08 -6.71
C ASP A 94 -13.03 -0.03 -5.25
N ASP A 95 -12.27 -0.80 -4.47
CA ASP A 95 -12.39 -0.76 -3.02
C ASP A 95 -11.80 0.57 -2.52
N LEU A 96 -12.68 1.50 -2.14
CA LEU A 96 -12.29 2.85 -1.77
C LEU A 96 -11.96 2.95 -0.28
N HIS A 97 -10.86 3.63 0.01
CA HIS A 97 -10.47 4.05 1.36
C HIS A 97 -10.14 5.54 1.38
N GLU A 98 -9.79 6.09 2.56
CA GLU A 98 -9.35 7.48 2.69
C GLU A 98 -8.22 7.81 1.70
N VAL A 99 -7.26 6.88 1.55
CA VAL A 99 -6.21 6.91 0.53
C VAL A 99 -6.27 5.66 -0.33
N VAL A 100 -6.26 5.85 -1.64
CA VAL A 100 -6.15 4.79 -2.65
C VAL A 100 -4.89 5.03 -3.47
N LEU A 101 -3.96 4.08 -3.43
CA LEU A 101 -2.83 4.01 -4.34
C LEU A 101 -3.28 3.22 -5.58
N VAL A 102 -3.19 3.82 -6.76
CA VAL A 102 -3.51 3.19 -8.04
C VAL A 102 -2.23 3.02 -8.83
N ALA A 103 -1.99 1.82 -9.35
CA ALA A 103 -0.90 1.54 -10.28
C ALA A 103 -1.42 1.04 -11.63
N VAL A 104 -0.68 1.39 -12.69
CA VAL A 104 -0.92 0.94 -14.07
C VAL A 104 0.40 0.47 -14.71
N PRO A 105 0.37 -0.31 -15.80
CA PRO A 105 1.57 -0.59 -16.59
C PRO A 105 2.24 0.71 -17.06
N PRO A 106 3.58 0.79 -17.15
CA PRO A 106 4.55 -0.29 -17.03
C PRO A 106 5.01 -0.66 -15.60
N TRP A 107 4.22 -0.35 -14.56
CA TRP A 107 4.50 -0.75 -13.17
C TRP A 107 5.76 -0.10 -12.57
N ASP A 108 5.95 1.19 -12.85
CA ASP A 108 7.03 2.01 -12.30
C ASP A 108 6.49 3.15 -11.42
N ASP A 109 7.40 3.89 -10.77
CA ASP A 109 7.08 5.04 -9.91
C ASP A 109 6.21 6.10 -10.61
N ALA A 110 6.42 6.32 -11.92
CA ALA A 110 5.67 7.32 -12.68
C ALA A 110 4.22 6.86 -12.96
N SER A 111 4.01 5.55 -12.93
CA SER A 111 2.75 4.86 -13.17
C SER A 111 1.99 4.53 -11.88
N LEU A 112 2.44 5.10 -10.75
CA LEU A 112 1.80 5.03 -9.44
C LEU A 112 1.22 6.40 -9.06
N GLY A 113 0.01 6.41 -8.48
CA GLY A 113 -0.65 7.63 -8.02
C GLY A 113 -1.42 7.42 -6.73
N ALA A 114 -1.40 8.43 -5.86
CA ALA A 114 -2.25 8.46 -4.67
C ALA A 114 -3.50 9.30 -4.93
N PHE A 115 -4.65 8.85 -4.45
CA PHE A 115 -5.94 9.49 -4.63
C PHE A 115 -6.74 9.42 -3.32
N ASP A 116 -7.63 10.38 -3.12
CA ASP A 116 -8.67 10.24 -2.09
C ASP A 116 -9.89 9.50 -2.65
N ARG A 117 -10.84 9.14 -1.77
CA ARG A 117 -12.10 8.47 -2.16
C ARG A 117 -12.97 9.22 -3.17
N SER A 118 -12.72 10.50 -3.43
CA SER A 118 -13.42 11.29 -4.45
C SER A 118 -12.69 11.27 -5.80
N GLY A 119 -11.59 10.53 -5.90
CA GLY A 119 -10.74 10.47 -7.09
C GLY A 119 -9.81 11.67 -7.26
N ARG A 120 -9.68 12.55 -6.26
CA ARG A 120 -8.74 13.68 -6.37
C ARG A 120 -7.33 13.20 -6.12
N ARG A 121 -6.44 13.49 -7.06
CA ARG A 121 -5.01 13.15 -6.95
C ARG A 121 -4.39 13.85 -5.75
N GLN A 122 -3.74 13.07 -4.90
CA GLN A 122 -2.94 13.49 -3.77
C GLN A 122 -1.47 13.48 -4.17
N ARG A 123 -0.67 14.38 -3.58
CA ARG A 123 0.79 14.30 -3.70
C ARG A 123 1.28 13.08 -2.92
N LEU A 124 2.02 12.20 -3.60
CA LEU A 124 2.71 11.04 -3.04
C LEU A 124 4.21 11.37 -2.91
N ARG A 125 4.78 11.16 -1.72
CA ARG A 125 6.22 11.23 -1.48
C ARG A 125 6.70 9.84 -1.06
N ILE A 126 7.62 9.28 -1.85
CA ILE A 126 8.32 8.05 -1.48
C ILE A 126 9.46 8.43 -0.53
N VAL A 127 9.51 7.79 0.63
CA VAL A 127 10.56 7.96 1.63
C VAL A 127 11.52 6.77 1.56
N ASP A 128 12.82 7.08 1.55
CA ASP A 128 13.88 6.08 1.58
C ASP A 128 14.25 5.80 3.03
N ALA A 129 13.43 4.99 3.69
CA ALA A 129 13.55 4.64 5.10
C ALA A 129 12.97 3.24 5.33
N GLU A 130 13.65 2.45 6.16
CA GLU A 130 13.21 1.12 6.54
C GLU A 130 12.20 1.23 7.71
N PRO A 131 11.01 0.61 7.61
CA PRO A 131 10.10 0.54 8.74
C PRO A 131 10.71 -0.25 9.91
N PRO A 132 10.21 -0.07 11.16
CA PRO A 132 10.67 -0.85 12.30
C PRO A 132 10.52 -2.35 12.03
N THR A 133 11.50 -3.15 12.47
CA THR A 133 11.39 -4.61 12.38
C THR A 133 10.30 -5.07 13.34
N GLU A 134 9.21 -5.64 12.83
CA GLU A 134 8.19 -6.25 13.67
C GLU A 134 8.82 -7.42 14.45
N SER A 135 9.02 -7.22 15.75
CA SER A 135 9.40 -8.31 16.64
C SER A 135 8.16 -9.15 16.93
N LEU A 136 8.08 -10.30 16.28
CA LEU A 136 7.13 -11.36 16.62
C LEU A 136 7.55 -11.96 17.97
N ALA A 137 7.06 -11.36 19.05
CA ALA A 137 7.20 -11.88 20.41
C ALA A 137 6.17 -12.99 20.70
#